data_AF-A0A3M0WFD0-F1
#
_entry.id   AF-A0A3M0WFD0-F1
#
_cell.length_a   1.000
_cell.length_b   1.000
_cell.length_c   1.000
_cell.angle_alpha   90.00
_cell.angle_beta   90.00
_cell.angle_gamma   90.00
#
_symmetry.space_group_name_H-M   'P 1'
#
loop_
_entity.id
_entity.type
_entity.pdbx_description
1 polymer ?
#
loop_
_entity_poly.entity_id
_entity_poly.type
_entity_poly.pdbx_seq_one_letter_code
_entity_poly.pdbx_strand_id
1 'polypeptide(L)'
;MDALWHEVNEEEKEKIRKEARNLLENFSSKINRIKLKVEKKEAQLPREKGDGWQTPEEFREIFFANAPFVEDELIVAERGKWKR
;
A
#
# COMPACT_ATOMS: atom_id res chain seq x y z
N MET A 1 8.68 8.52 -9.78
CA MET A 1 7.87 7.32 -9.47
C MET A 1 8.02 7.10 -7.98
N ASP A 2 7.00 7.46 -7.20
CA ASP A 2 7.12 7.58 -5.74
C ASP A 2 6.72 6.30 -4.99
N ALA A 3 6.45 5.21 -5.73
CA ALA A 3 5.94 3.94 -5.22
C ALA A 3 6.85 2.74 -5.52
N LEU A 4 8.13 3.00 -5.84
CA LEU A 4 9.13 1.94 -5.97
C LEU A 4 9.63 1.53 -4.58
N TRP A 5 9.80 0.22 -4.39
CA TRP A 5 10.35 -0.35 -3.18
C TRP A 5 11.83 -0.01 -3.08
N HIS A 6 12.25 0.40 -1.89
CA HIS A 6 13.64 0.51 -1.53
C HIS A 6 13.85 0.03 -0.09
N GLU A 7 15.06 -0.44 0.19
CA GLU A 7 15.46 -0.75 1.55
C GLU A 7 15.71 0.55 2.32
N VAL A 8 15.01 0.69 3.45
CA VAL A 8 15.11 1.87 4.32
C VAL A 8 16.26 1.67 5.30
N ASN A 9 17.21 2.60 5.34
CA ASN A 9 18.33 2.56 6.29
C ASN A 9 17.91 3.07 7.69
N GLU A 10 18.79 2.94 8.70
CA GLU A 10 18.44 3.32 10.09
C GLU A 10 18.13 4.82 10.27
N GLU A 11 18.81 5.71 9.54
CA GLU A 11 18.55 7.15 9.60
C GLU A 11 17.15 7.47 9.04
N GLU A 12 16.82 6.86 7.91
CA GLU A 12 15.53 7.01 7.25
C GLU A 12 14.40 6.37 8.07
N LYS A 13 14.63 5.21 8.70
CA LYS A 13 13.69 4.58 9.64
C LYS A 13 13.33 5.53 10.77
N GLU A 14 14.32 6.17 11.38
CA GLU A 14 14.09 7.10 12.49
C GLU A 14 13.36 8.36 12.02
N LYS A 15 13.65 8.86 10.81
CA LYS A 15 12.91 9.96 10.20
C LYS A 15 11.43 9.60 9.97
N ILE A 16 11.16 8.46 9.31
CA ILE A 16 9.81 7.94 9.07
C ILE A 16 9.06 7.79 10.39
N ARG A 17 9.72 7.25 11.43
CA ARG A 17 9.12 7.08 12.75
C ARG A 17 8.67 8.40 13.37
N LYS A 18 9.51 9.43 13.31
CA LYS A 18 9.17 10.77 13.83
C LYS A 18 8.02 11.40 13.04
N GLU A 19 8.06 11.33 11.72
CA GLU A 19 7.02 11.88 10.85
C GLU A 19 5.67 11.19 11.06
N ALA A 20 5.66 9.85 11.12
CA ALA A 20 4.46 9.06 11.38
C ALA A 20 3.87 9.38 12.76
N ARG A 21 4.71 9.51 13.80
CA ARG A 21 4.26 9.89 15.13
C ARG A 21 3.61 11.28 15.14
N ASN A 22 4.27 12.27 14.54
CA ASN A 22 3.72 13.62 14.43
C ASN A 22 2.39 13.63 13.67
N LEU A 23 2.27 12.85 12.58
CA LEU A 23 1.04 12.72 11.82
C LEU A 23 -0.09 12.16 12.68
N LEU A 24 0.17 11.08 13.43
CA LEU A 24 -0.82 10.43 14.30
C LEU A 24 -1.25 11.35 15.46
N GLU A 25 -0.30 12.05 16.10
CA GLU A 25 -0.61 13.00 17.17
C GLU A 25 -1.43 14.19 16.66
N ASN A 26 -1.08 14.74 15.49
CA ASN A 26 -1.84 15.80 14.83
C ASN A 26 -3.24 15.33 14.40
N PHE A 27 -3.35 14.11 13.89
CA PHE A 27 -4.63 13.54 13.51
C PHE A 27 -5.53 13.30 14.73
N SER A 28 -4.99 12.67 15.78
CA SER A 28 -5.69 12.39 17.03
C SER A 28 -6.15 13.67 17.72
N SER A 29 -5.29 14.68 17.83
CA SER A 29 -5.64 15.97 18.43
C SER A 29 -6.77 16.69 17.68
N LYS A 30 -6.80 16.58 16.35
CA LYS A 30 -7.90 17.13 15.53
C LYS A 30 -9.19 16.34 15.70
N ILE A 31 -9.13 15.01 15.70
CA ILE A 31 -10.30 14.15 15.92
C ILE A 31 -10.92 14.38 17.29
N ASN A 32 -10.12 14.49 18.35
CA ASN A 32 -10.63 14.70 19.70
C ASN A 32 -11.43 15.99 19.88
N ARG A 33 -11.22 17.00 19.00
CA ARG A 33 -12.00 18.24 19.00
C ARG A 33 -13.37 18.09 18.33
N ILE A 34 -13.56 17.05 17.53
CA ILE A 34 -14.77 16.81 16.77
C ILE A 34 -15.73 15.97 17.62
N LYS A 35 -16.88 16.55 17.99
CA LYS A 35 -17.98 15.81 18.64
C LYS A 35 -18.99 15.37 17.59
N LEU A 36 -18.79 14.17 17.02
CA LEU A 36 -19.74 13.57 16.09
C LEU A 36 -20.55 12.47 16.78
N LYS A 37 -21.85 12.43 16.53
CA LYS A 37 -22.65 11.23 16.75
C LYS A 37 -22.36 10.27 15.60
N VAL A 38 -21.69 9.17 15.88
CA VAL A 38 -21.34 8.17 14.88
C VAL A 38 -22.57 7.32 14.60
N GLU A 39 -23.18 7.51 13.44
CA GLU A 39 -24.15 6.55 12.88
C GLU A 39 -23.39 5.60 11.95
N LYS A 40 -23.37 4.30 12.27
CA LYS A 40 -22.82 3.30 11.36
C LYS A 40 -23.81 3.13 10.20
N LYS A 41 -23.45 3.63 9.01
CA LYS A 41 -24.15 3.33 7.76
C LYS A 41 -23.27 2.39 6.94
N GLU A 42 -23.70 1.15 6.79
CA GLU A 42 -23.08 0.24 5.83
C GLU A 42 -23.51 0.68 4.44
N ALA A 43 -22.56 1.20 3.67
CA ALA A 43 -22.79 1.53 2.28
C ALA A 43 -22.72 0.23 1.47
N GLN A 44 -23.87 -0.26 1.01
CA GLN A 44 -23.92 -1.29 -0.04
C GLN A 44 -23.62 -0.62 -1.38
N LEU A 45 -22.34 -0.28 -1.60
CA LEU A 45 -21.87 0.25 -2.87
C LEU A 45 -21.21 -0.90 -3.63
N PRO A 46 -21.94 -1.60 -4.52
CA PRO A 46 -21.30 -2.55 -5.41
C PRO A 46 -20.27 -1.79 -6.25
N ARG A 47 -19.04 -2.29 -6.27
CA ARG A 47 -18.02 -1.78 -7.19
C ARG A 47 -18.45 -2.16 -8.61
N GLU A 48 -18.36 -1.23 -9.54
CA GLU A 48 -18.53 -1.56 -10.96
C GLU A 48 -17.50 -2.62 -11.36
N LYS A 49 -17.98 -3.68 -12.00
CA LYS A 49 -17.12 -4.75 -12.48
C LYS A 49 -16.40 -4.25 -13.74
N GLY A 50 -15.09 -4.01 -13.62
CA GLY A 50 -14.24 -3.79 -14.79
C GLY A 50 -13.93 -5.09 -15.54
N ASP A 51 -13.22 -4.97 -16.66
CA ASP A 51 -12.62 -6.11 -17.34
C ASP A 51 -11.41 -6.59 -16.53
N GLY A 52 -11.43 -7.86 -16.10
CA GLY A 52 -10.36 -8.45 -15.30
C GLY A 52 -9.04 -8.62 -16.05
N TRP A 53 -9.04 -8.48 -17.37
CA TRP A 53 -7.85 -8.56 -18.22
C TRP A 53 -7.25 -7.19 -18.55
N GLN A 54 -7.90 -6.09 -18.15
CA GLN A 54 -7.41 -4.74 -18.36
C GLN A 54 -6.79 -4.18 -17.08
N THR A 55 -5.52 -3.83 -17.18
CA THR A 55 -4.76 -3.21 -16.10
C THR A 55 -4.10 -1.94 -16.65
N PRO A 56 -4.12 -0.82 -15.93
CA PRO A 56 -3.37 0.37 -16.32
C PRO A 56 -1.87 0.04 -16.47
N GLU A 57 -1.25 0.52 -17.55
CA GLU A 57 0.16 0.23 -17.84
C GLU A 57 1.09 0.69 -16.72
N GLU A 58 0.84 1.87 -16.14
CA GLU A 58 1.60 2.38 -14.99
C GLU A 58 1.59 1.42 -13.80
N PHE A 59 0.45 0.76 -13.53
CA PHE A 59 0.38 -0.24 -12.47
C PHE A 59 1.23 -1.46 -12.81
N ARG A 60 1.19 -1.91 -14.06
CA ARG A 60 1.98 -3.06 -14.55
C ARG A 60 3.48 -2.77 -14.40
N GLU A 61 3.92 -1.58 -14.81
CA GLU A 61 5.31 -1.13 -14.67
C GLU A 61 5.76 -1.12 -13.20
N ILE A 62 4.99 -0.48 -12.32
CA ILE A 62 5.31 -0.39 -10.88
C ILE A 62 5.31 -1.79 -10.23
N PHE A 63 4.36 -2.66 -10.62
CA PHE A 63 4.25 -4.02 -10.10
C PHE A 63 5.52 -4.83 -10.37
N PHE A 64 6.02 -4.82 -11.61
CA PHE A 64 7.24 -5.56 -11.95
C PHE A 64 8.51 -4.88 -11.44
N ALA A 65 8.56 -3.55 -11.42
CA ALA A 65 9.70 -2.82 -10.85
C ALA A 65 9.89 -3.08 -9.35
N ASN A 66 8.81 -3.42 -8.64
CA ASN A 66 8.82 -3.79 -7.22
C ASN A 66 9.14 -5.27 -6.96
N ALA A 67 9.24 -6.09 -8.00
CA ALA A 67 9.54 -7.51 -7.84
C ALA A 67 11.05 -7.74 -7.68
N PRO A 68 11.47 -8.63 -6.77
CA PRO A 68 12.90 -8.88 -6.52
C PRO A 68 13.61 -9.53 -7.72
N PHE A 69 12.90 -10.34 -8.51
CA PHE A 69 13.41 -10.95 -9.73
C PHE A 69 12.26 -11.18 -10.72
N VAL A 70 12.47 -10.80 -11.98
CA VAL A 70 11.49 -10.90 -13.07
C VAL A 70 12.15 -11.51 -14.30
N GLU A 71 11.48 -12.46 -14.93
CA GLU A 71 11.88 -13.09 -16.20
C GLU A 71 10.65 -13.23 -17.09
N ASP A 72 10.70 -12.73 -18.33
CA ASP A 72 9.60 -12.78 -19.30
C ASP A 72 8.22 -12.38 -18.72
N GLU A 73 8.18 -11.26 -17.98
CA GLU A 73 6.96 -10.74 -17.32
C GLU A 73 6.39 -11.68 -16.24
N LEU A 74 7.22 -12.54 -15.67
CA LEU A 74 6.89 -13.41 -14.55
C LEU A 74 7.72 -13.05 -13.33
N ILE A 75 7.08 -12.92 -12.16
CA ILE A 75 7.80 -12.81 -10.89
C ILE A 75 8.33 -14.19 -10.53
N VAL A 76 9.64 -14.31 -10.42
CA VAL A 76 10.31 -15.56 -10.11
C VAL A 76 10.57 -15.62 -8.60
N ALA A 77 9.88 -16.54 -7.93
CA ALA A 77 10.12 -16.85 -6.53
C ALA A 77 11.26 -17.90 -6.37
N GLU A 78 11.79 -18.03 -5.15
CA GLU A 78 12.73 -19.10 -4.82
C GLU A 78 12.14 -20.48 -5.16
N ARG A 79 12.98 -21.40 -5.66
CA ARG A 79 12.58 -22.79 -5.94
C ARG A 79 12.34 -23.55 -4.63
N GLY A 80 11.17 -23.36 -4.03
CA GLY A 80 10.66 -24.14 -2.90
C GLY A 80 9.37 -24.84 -3.30
N LYS A 81 9.26 -26.15 -3.06
CA LYS A 81 7.97 -26.84 -3.14
C LYS A 81 7.02 -26.13 -2.16
N TRP A 82 5.83 -25.72 -2.63
CA TRP A 82 4.72 -25.38 -1.74
C TRP A 82 4.53 -26.58 -0.79
N LYS A 83 4.93 -26.43 0.48
CA LYS A 83 4.70 -27.48 1.48
C LYS A 83 3.21 -27.44 1.81
N ARG A 84 2.54 -28.56 1.50
CA ARG A 84 1.12 -28.79 1.77
C ARG A 84 0.89 -29.02 3.26
#